data_AF-A0A3E3IKI9-F1
#
_entry.id   AF-A0A3E3IKI9-F1
#
_cell.length_a   1.000
_cell.length_b   1.000
_cell.length_c   1.000
_cell.angle_alpha   90.00
_cell.angle_beta   90.00
_cell.angle_gamma   90.00
#
_symmetry.space_group_name_H-M   'P 1'
#
loop_
_entity.id
_entity.type
_entity.pdbx_description
1 polymer ?
#
loop_
_entity_poly.entity_id
_entity_poly.type
_entity_poly.pdbx_seq_one_letter_code
_entity_poly.pdbx_strand_id
1 'polypeptide(L)'
;MGQPGSVPVSCPAECGTASAASGKSLSGADSCFSNSCSPIGRPEAETENTGEEKGSGTQTRRSGDAIERRNCVGGILYYGKYTREQIDKANQVDLEELLRRQGEKLIRSGRDHRLESDHSVTIRGNRWFDHASDQGGYTLSFVRRHYHLSFNEAMELLTGEKGQAPLPIAKPQNDPPKEFVLPPASSSMRRVFGYLLGTRKLDREVLTAFVREKLIYEDLPYHNAVFVGTDEKGAARHAHKRSTNSDGKQIRLNVEGCDPAYSFHWNGHSGKLYVFEAPIDLLSYISLYPEGWKENSYVALCGVSGQAMMKQLEQQPEVHEVFLCLDNDKAGHTACARLTEQLCEQGDWKVERLCPQNKDWNDDLRESFSQEQNQEGGMSLAL
;
A
#
# COMPACT_ATOMS: atom_id res chain seq x y z
N MET A 1 13.88 39.72 -0.62
CA MET A 1 13.95 39.08 -1.95
C MET A 1 14.83 37.85 -1.81
N GLY A 2 14.23 36.71 -1.46
CA GLY A 2 14.91 35.42 -1.39
C GLY A 2 14.67 34.66 -2.69
N GLN A 3 15.72 34.05 -3.23
CA GLN A 3 15.65 33.19 -4.42
C GLN A 3 14.79 31.93 -4.14
N PRO A 4 14.18 31.32 -5.18
CA PRO A 4 13.25 30.22 -4.99
C PRO A 4 14.01 28.98 -4.53
N GLY A 5 13.50 28.32 -3.49
CA GLY A 5 13.88 26.96 -3.14
C GLY A 5 13.72 26.06 -4.36
N SER A 6 14.67 25.15 -4.55
CA SER A 6 14.64 24.14 -5.60
C SER A 6 13.25 23.50 -5.68
N VAL A 7 12.58 23.69 -6.82
CA VAL A 7 11.32 23.00 -7.16
C VAL A 7 11.60 21.50 -7.09
N PRO A 8 10.71 20.68 -6.48
CA PRO A 8 10.92 19.25 -6.41
C PRO A 8 11.09 18.68 -7.82
N VAL A 9 11.95 17.68 -7.98
CA VAL A 9 12.23 17.08 -9.28
C VAL A 9 10.96 16.43 -9.78
N SER A 10 10.34 17.03 -10.78
CA SER A 10 9.23 16.45 -11.50
C SER A 10 9.77 15.48 -12.54
N CYS A 11 9.37 14.22 -12.42
CA CYS A 11 9.53 13.25 -13.49
C CYS A 11 8.15 12.97 -14.07
N PRO A 12 7.89 13.28 -15.36
CA PRO A 12 6.67 12.80 -16.00
C PRO A 12 6.67 11.28 -15.90
N ALA A 13 5.61 10.73 -15.33
CA ALA A 13 5.36 9.30 -15.40
C ALA A 13 4.75 9.07 -16.79
N GLU A 14 5.58 8.77 -17.78
CA GLU A 14 5.12 8.61 -19.17
C GLU A 14 4.13 7.45 -19.26
N CYS A 15 2.85 7.79 -19.40
CA CYS A 15 1.83 6.86 -19.85
C CYS A 15 1.94 6.82 -21.38
N GLY A 16 2.26 5.65 -21.96
CA GLY A 16 2.44 5.50 -23.40
C GLY A 16 1.16 5.82 -24.16
N THR A 17 1.05 7.03 -24.71
CA THR A 17 -0.10 7.43 -25.52
C THR A 17 0.03 6.90 -26.94
N ALA A 18 -0.73 5.85 -27.27
CA ALA A 18 -1.04 5.52 -28.66
C ALA A 18 -2.15 6.45 -29.14
N SER A 19 -1.78 7.51 -29.86
CA SER A 19 -2.72 8.40 -30.54
C SER A 19 -3.20 7.76 -31.84
N ALA A 20 -4.51 7.55 -31.98
CA ALA A 20 -5.16 7.35 -33.26
C ALA A 20 -6.48 8.15 -33.29
N ALA A 21 -6.48 9.23 -34.06
CA ALA A 21 -7.66 9.98 -34.40
C ALA A 21 -8.33 9.41 -35.65
N SER A 22 -9.64 9.16 -35.60
CA SER A 22 -10.63 9.65 -36.58
C SER A 22 -12.03 9.16 -36.19
N GLY A 23 -13.01 10.05 -36.31
CA GLY A 23 -14.34 9.91 -35.74
C GLY A 23 -15.40 9.30 -36.65
N LYS A 24 -16.59 9.08 -36.07
CA LYS A 24 -17.90 9.53 -36.59
C LYS A 24 -19.02 9.13 -35.62
N SER A 25 -20.01 10.03 -35.57
CA SER A 25 -21.26 10.04 -34.82
C SER A 25 -22.30 8.98 -35.24
N LEU A 26 -23.17 8.52 -34.31
CA LEU A 26 -24.66 8.69 -34.34
C LEU A 26 -25.40 7.75 -33.34
N SER A 27 -26.27 8.38 -32.52
CA SER A 27 -27.63 8.01 -32.04
C SER A 27 -28.04 6.58 -31.61
N GLY A 28 -28.74 6.50 -30.46
CA GLY A 28 -30.06 5.81 -30.37
C GLY A 28 -30.25 4.67 -29.36
N ALA A 29 -30.95 4.98 -28.26
CA ALA A 29 -32.01 4.24 -27.54
C ALA A 29 -31.91 2.74 -27.11
N ASP A 30 -32.40 2.53 -25.87
CA ASP A 30 -33.21 1.43 -25.31
C ASP A 30 -32.63 0.07 -24.84
N SER A 31 -32.62 -0.06 -23.51
CA SER A 31 -33.28 -1.09 -22.68
C SER A 31 -32.67 -2.49 -22.45
N CYS A 32 -32.59 -2.81 -21.14
CA CYS A 32 -32.88 -4.08 -20.44
C CYS A 32 -31.93 -5.30 -20.47
N PHE A 33 -31.54 -5.67 -19.23
CA PHE A 33 -31.34 -7.01 -18.65
C PHE A 33 -30.46 -8.03 -19.38
N SER A 34 -29.34 -8.43 -18.75
CA SER A 34 -29.24 -9.74 -18.06
C SER A 34 -27.79 -10.07 -17.63
N ASN A 35 -27.71 -10.76 -16.50
CA ASN A 35 -26.51 -11.38 -15.93
C ASN A 35 -25.78 -12.26 -16.93
N SER A 36 -24.45 -12.23 -16.95
CA SER A 36 -23.61 -13.45 -16.85
C SER A 36 -22.12 -13.11 -16.82
N CYS A 37 -21.44 -13.64 -15.81
CA CYS A 37 -19.99 -13.82 -15.79
C CYS A 37 -19.55 -14.69 -16.98
N SER A 38 -18.45 -14.32 -17.66
CA SER A 38 -17.41 -15.25 -18.11
C SER A 38 -16.21 -14.53 -18.77
N PRO A 39 -15.05 -15.20 -18.89
CA PRO A 39 -13.74 -14.58 -18.67
C PRO A 39 -12.90 -14.32 -19.94
N ILE A 40 -11.95 -13.40 -19.71
CA ILE A 40 -10.61 -13.20 -20.31
C ILE A 40 -10.15 -14.24 -21.36
N GLY A 41 -9.93 -13.75 -22.59
CA GLY A 41 -8.68 -13.87 -23.34
C GLY A 41 -8.35 -15.20 -24.03
N ARG A 42 -8.62 -15.28 -25.35
CA ARG A 42 -7.87 -16.12 -26.30
C ARG A 42 -6.73 -15.30 -26.91
N PRO A 43 -5.51 -15.84 -27.10
CA PRO A 43 -4.58 -15.31 -28.10
C PRO A 43 -4.84 -15.94 -29.47
N GLU A 44 -4.62 -15.11 -30.49
CA GLU A 44 -4.79 -15.36 -31.92
C GLU A 44 -3.74 -16.32 -32.48
N ALA A 45 -4.12 -16.96 -33.59
CA ALA A 45 -3.36 -17.96 -34.32
C ALA A 45 -2.26 -17.34 -35.20
N GLU A 46 -1.18 -18.12 -35.33
CA GLU A 46 -0.03 -17.92 -36.19
C GLU A 46 -0.41 -17.83 -37.68
N THR A 47 0.24 -16.91 -38.39
CA THR A 47 0.41 -16.99 -39.85
C THR A 47 1.85 -17.34 -40.17
N GLU A 48 2.01 -18.46 -40.88
CA GLU A 48 3.24 -18.98 -41.46
C GLU A 48 3.96 -17.94 -42.35
N ASN A 49 5.29 -17.90 -42.27
CA ASN A 49 6.09 -17.49 -43.42
C ASN A 49 7.39 -18.29 -43.49
N THR A 50 7.64 -18.83 -44.68
CA THR A 50 8.74 -19.68 -45.09
C THR A 50 10.02 -18.89 -45.35
N GLY A 51 11.18 -19.44 -44.98
CA GLY A 51 12.50 -18.93 -45.41
C GLY A 51 13.66 -19.73 -44.84
N GLU A 52 14.38 -20.44 -45.72
CA GLU A 52 15.59 -21.23 -45.46
C GLU A 52 16.78 -20.36 -45.00
N GLU A 53 17.61 -20.86 -44.08
CA GLU A 53 19.08 -20.83 -44.24
C GLU A 53 19.82 -21.74 -43.22
N LYS A 54 20.94 -22.29 -43.66
CA LYS A 54 21.78 -23.29 -43.01
C LYS A 54 22.81 -22.67 -42.05
N GLY A 55 23.08 -23.32 -40.91
CA GLY A 55 24.22 -22.97 -40.06
C GLY A 55 24.46 -23.96 -38.92
N SER A 56 25.66 -24.50 -38.85
CA SER A 56 26.18 -25.50 -37.90
C SER A 56 26.43 -24.97 -36.48
N GLY A 57 26.34 -25.81 -35.45
CA GLY A 57 27.10 -25.60 -34.20
C GLY A 57 26.47 -26.12 -32.89
N THR A 58 26.96 -27.28 -32.44
CA THR A 58 27.30 -27.72 -31.08
C THR A 58 26.66 -27.10 -29.81
N GLN A 59 26.27 -28.01 -28.91
CA GLN A 59 26.32 -27.99 -27.43
C GLN A 59 25.26 -27.25 -26.59
N THR A 60 24.29 -28.08 -26.19
CA THR A 60 23.65 -28.22 -24.87
C THR A 60 24.34 -27.54 -23.67
N ARG A 61 23.61 -26.60 -23.04
CA ARG A 61 23.07 -26.67 -21.65
C ARG A 61 22.70 -25.26 -21.19
N ARG A 62 21.41 -24.99 -20.96
CA ARG A 62 20.96 -24.08 -19.89
C ARG A 62 19.58 -24.49 -19.39
N SER A 63 19.50 -24.50 -18.07
CA SER A 63 18.38 -24.73 -17.18
C SER A 63 17.26 -23.71 -17.41
N GLY A 64 16.02 -24.14 -17.24
CA GLY A 64 14.83 -23.29 -17.21
C GLY A 64 13.64 -24.13 -16.80
N ASP A 65 13.06 -23.83 -15.65
CA ASP A 65 11.93 -24.51 -15.04
C ASP A 65 10.79 -24.71 -16.03
N ALA A 66 10.49 -26.00 -16.28
CA ALA A 66 9.41 -26.40 -17.15
C ALA A 66 8.06 -26.03 -16.49
N ILE A 67 7.29 -25.20 -17.21
CA ILE A 67 5.88 -24.93 -16.95
C ILE A 67 5.14 -26.28 -16.87
N GLU A 68 4.72 -26.67 -15.65
CA GLU A 68 4.01 -27.91 -15.40
C GLU A 68 2.68 -27.95 -16.16
N ARG A 69 2.46 -29.08 -16.83
CA ARG A 69 1.35 -29.35 -17.75
C ARG A 69 0.01 -29.36 -17.02
N ARG A 70 -0.97 -28.60 -17.54
CA ARG A 70 -2.37 -28.60 -17.10
C ARG A 70 -3.08 -29.81 -17.72
N ASN A 71 -3.57 -30.74 -16.90
CA ASN A 71 -4.38 -31.87 -17.37
C ASN A 71 -5.83 -31.69 -16.91
N CYS A 72 -6.78 -31.83 -17.85
CA CYS A 72 -8.22 -31.84 -17.60
C CYS A 72 -8.78 -33.23 -17.96
N VAL A 73 -9.42 -33.91 -17.01
CA VAL A 73 -10.17 -35.15 -17.25
C VAL A 73 -11.52 -35.01 -16.54
N GLY A 74 -12.63 -35.12 -17.28
CA GLY A 74 -13.99 -35.03 -16.72
C GLY A 74 -14.38 -33.66 -16.15
N GLY A 75 -13.73 -32.57 -16.58
CA GLY A 75 -14.01 -31.20 -16.09
C GLY A 75 -13.27 -30.82 -14.80
N ILE A 76 -12.48 -31.73 -14.22
CA ILE A 76 -11.68 -31.47 -13.03
C ILE A 76 -10.28 -31.01 -13.46
N LEU A 77 -9.86 -29.86 -12.93
CA LEU A 77 -8.53 -29.28 -13.17
C LEU A 77 -7.51 -29.91 -12.21
N TYR A 78 -6.47 -30.52 -12.76
CA TYR A 78 -5.38 -31.13 -11.99
C TYR A 78 -4.11 -30.27 -12.08
N TYR A 79 -3.47 -30.06 -10.94
CA TYR A 79 -2.11 -29.57 -10.84
C TYR A 79 -1.22 -30.76 -10.44
N GLY A 80 -0.67 -31.45 -11.44
CA GLY A 80 0.03 -32.72 -11.21
C GLY A 80 -0.92 -33.83 -10.75
N LYS A 81 -0.64 -34.43 -9.58
CA LYS A 81 -1.44 -35.53 -8.99
C LYS A 81 -2.65 -35.07 -8.16
N TYR A 82 -2.82 -33.77 -7.95
CA TYR A 82 -3.84 -33.22 -7.04
C TYR A 82 -4.91 -32.42 -7.77
N THR A 83 -6.15 -32.56 -7.29
CA THR A 83 -7.29 -31.73 -7.69
C THR A 83 -7.21 -30.35 -7.02
N ARG A 84 -7.90 -29.37 -7.61
CA ARG A 84 -8.05 -28.04 -7.02
C ARG A 84 -8.64 -28.08 -5.60
N GLU A 85 -9.63 -28.92 -5.36
CA GLU A 85 -10.28 -29.07 -4.05
C GLU A 85 -9.31 -29.58 -2.98
N GLN A 86 -8.41 -30.51 -3.35
CA GLN A 86 -7.36 -30.99 -2.44
C GLN A 86 -6.37 -29.87 -2.10
N ILE A 87 -6.00 -29.04 -3.08
CA ILE A 87 -5.10 -27.91 -2.88
C ILE A 87 -5.75 -26.85 -1.98
N ASP A 88 -7.03 -26.55 -2.22
CA ASP A 88 -7.79 -25.61 -1.40
C ASP A 88 -7.90 -26.12 0.04
N LYS A 89 -8.13 -27.42 0.23
CA LYS A 89 -8.12 -28.04 1.56
C LYS A 89 -6.75 -27.95 2.24
N ALA A 90 -5.67 -28.19 1.51
CA ALA A 90 -4.30 -28.05 2.04
C ALA A 90 -4.01 -26.60 2.45
N ASN A 91 -4.51 -25.62 1.69
CA ASN A 91 -4.40 -24.20 2.04
C ASN A 91 -5.24 -23.78 3.24
N GLN A 92 -6.25 -24.56 3.65
CA GLN A 92 -7.08 -24.28 4.81
C GLN A 92 -6.52 -24.88 6.12
N VAL A 93 -5.47 -25.69 6.05
CA VAL A 93 -4.81 -26.23 7.25
C VAL A 93 -4.40 -25.10 8.20
N ASP A 94 -4.55 -25.30 9.50
CA ASP A 94 -4.12 -24.33 10.51
C ASP A 94 -2.59 -24.29 10.56
N LEU A 95 -2.01 -23.23 9.99
CA LEU A 95 -0.56 -23.06 9.92
C LEU A 95 0.04 -22.84 11.32
N GLU A 96 -0.66 -22.16 12.22
CA GLU A 96 -0.15 -21.95 13.57
C GLU A 96 0.00 -23.26 14.33
N GLU A 97 -1.03 -24.11 14.25
CA GLU A 97 -1.03 -25.41 14.92
C GLU A 97 -0.04 -26.37 14.25
N LEU A 98 0.08 -26.34 12.92
CA LEU A 98 1.11 -27.08 12.20
C LEU A 98 2.51 -26.70 12.70
N LEU A 99 2.81 -25.41 12.83
CA LEU A 99 4.10 -24.93 13.29
C LEU A 99 4.38 -25.33 14.74
N ARG A 100 3.40 -25.17 15.64
CA ARG A 100 3.53 -25.62 17.04
C ARG A 100 3.81 -27.13 17.14
N ARG A 101 3.18 -27.96 16.29
CA ARG A 101 3.42 -29.41 16.23
C ARG A 101 4.82 -29.77 15.71
N GLN A 102 5.39 -28.93 14.85
CA GLN A 102 6.77 -29.09 14.36
C GLN A 102 7.82 -28.54 15.35
N GLY A 103 7.40 -28.03 16.51
CA GLY A 103 8.30 -27.49 17.54
C GLY A 103 8.67 -26.02 17.35
N GLU A 104 8.09 -25.35 16.35
CA GLU A 104 8.27 -23.92 16.16
C GLU A 104 7.58 -23.12 17.26
N LYS A 105 8.18 -22.00 17.63
CA LYS A 105 7.65 -21.09 18.65
C LYS A 105 7.06 -19.85 18.01
N LEU A 106 5.87 -19.50 18.48
CA LEU A 106 5.08 -18.39 18.00
C LEU A 106 4.94 -17.33 19.09
N ILE A 107 5.41 -16.11 18.83
CA ILE A 107 5.34 -14.97 19.72
C ILE A 107 4.11 -14.14 19.34
N ARG A 108 3.29 -13.75 20.32
CA ARG A 108 2.10 -12.93 20.05
C ARG A 108 2.52 -11.55 19.52
N SER A 109 1.98 -11.17 18.36
CA SER A 109 2.23 -9.90 17.68
C SER A 109 0.90 -9.25 17.24
N GLY A 110 0.23 -8.59 18.19
CA GLY A 110 -1.09 -7.99 17.94
C GLY A 110 -2.16 -9.07 17.74
N ARG A 111 -2.77 -9.10 16.56
CA ARG A 111 -3.74 -10.15 16.16
C ARG A 111 -3.07 -11.36 15.53
N ASP A 112 -1.80 -11.23 15.16
CA ASP A 112 -1.05 -12.25 14.47
C ASP A 112 -0.04 -12.88 15.43
N HIS A 113 0.52 -14.00 15.01
CA HIS A 113 1.66 -14.62 15.64
C HIS A 113 2.90 -14.36 14.80
N ARG A 114 3.99 -13.99 15.44
CA ARG A 114 5.30 -13.85 14.79
C ARG A 114 6.11 -15.10 15.05
N LEU A 115 6.80 -15.59 14.04
CA LEU A 115 7.69 -16.73 14.19
C LEU A 115 8.92 -16.32 15.02
N GLU A 116 9.31 -17.14 16.01
CA GLU A 116 10.48 -16.86 16.84
C GLU A 116 11.79 -17.07 16.06
N SER A 117 11.83 -18.10 15.21
CA SER A 117 12.98 -18.42 14.36
C SER A 117 13.20 -17.41 13.23
N ASP A 118 12.13 -16.72 12.79
CA ASP A 118 12.18 -15.64 11.81
C ASP A 118 11.21 -14.50 12.14
N HIS A 119 11.75 -13.41 12.68
CA HIS A 119 10.95 -12.26 13.11
C HIS A 119 10.37 -11.43 11.97
N SER A 120 10.73 -11.68 10.71
CA SER A 120 10.07 -11.02 9.57
C SER A 120 8.73 -11.67 9.23
N VAL A 121 8.47 -12.90 9.70
CA VAL A 121 7.28 -13.67 9.35
C VAL A 121 6.17 -13.49 10.38
N THR A 122 4.99 -13.08 9.91
CA THR A 122 3.73 -13.10 10.67
C THR A 122 2.78 -14.14 10.12
N ILE A 123 2.02 -14.77 11.01
CA ILE A 123 1.12 -15.90 10.75
C ILE A 123 -0.21 -15.61 11.42
N ARG A 124 -1.31 -15.92 10.73
CA ARG A 124 -2.67 -15.76 11.25
C ARG A 124 -3.56 -16.87 10.72
N GLY A 125 -3.86 -17.87 11.55
CA GLY A 125 -4.61 -19.05 11.13
C GLY A 125 -3.87 -19.82 10.02
N ASN A 126 -4.44 -19.88 8.82
CA ASN A 126 -3.82 -20.51 7.65
C ASN A 126 -2.99 -19.56 6.77
N ARG A 127 -2.91 -18.27 7.11
CA ARG A 127 -2.21 -17.25 6.32
C ARG A 127 -0.86 -16.90 6.93
N TRP A 128 0.06 -16.45 6.08
CA TRP A 128 1.35 -15.92 6.48
C TRP A 128 1.79 -14.75 5.60
N PHE A 129 2.68 -13.93 6.13
CA PHE A 129 3.32 -12.82 5.43
C PHE A 129 4.75 -12.59 5.96
N ASP A 130 5.71 -12.48 5.06
CA ASP A 130 7.11 -12.12 5.34
C ASP A 130 7.33 -10.65 4.98
N HIS A 131 7.48 -9.82 6.00
CA HIS A 131 7.65 -8.38 5.89
C HIS A 131 9.01 -7.97 5.27
N ALA A 132 10.01 -8.84 5.26
CA ALA A 132 11.31 -8.53 4.69
C ALA A 132 11.34 -8.73 3.17
N SER A 133 10.65 -9.76 2.68
CA SER A 133 10.59 -10.06 1.24
C SER A 133 9.30 -9.62 0.54
N ASP A 134 8.32 -9.09 1.29
CA ASP A 134 7.00 -8.67 0.80
C ASP A 134 6.23 -9.81 0.11
N GLN A 135 6.30 -11.00 0.71
CA GLN A 135 5.65 -12.21 0.20
C GLN A 135 4.72 -12.81 1.23
N GLY A 136 3.64 -13.40 0.78
CA GLY A 136 2.71 -14.09 1.68
C GLY A 136 1.87 -15.12 0.96
N GLY A 137 0.94 -15.70 1.68
CA GLY A 137 -0.01 -16.64 1.12
C GLY A 137 -0.64 -17.51 2.20
N TYR A 138 -0.88 -18.75 1.82
CA TYR A 138 -1.55 -19.74 2.66
C TYR A 138 -0.58 -20.85 3.07
N THR A 139 -1.07 -21.82 3.83
CA THR A 139 -0.27 -22.87 4.44
C THR A 139 0.58 -23.64 3.44
N LEU A 140 0.05 -23.96 2.26
CA LEU A 140 0.80 -24.68 1.22
C LEU A 140 2.01 -23.90 0.71
N SER A 141 1.85 -22.59 0.45
CA SER A 141 2.98 -21.78 -0.01
C SER A 141 4.00 -21.57 1.10
N PHE A 142 3.55 -21.48 2.36
CA PHE A 142 4.45 -21.38 3.51
C PHE A 142 5.36 -22.58 3.62
N VAL A 143 4.80 -23.79 3.72
CA VAL A 143 5.60 -25.00 3.98
C VAL A 143 6.58 -25.30 2.85
N ARG A 144 6.21 -24.98 1.60
CA ARG A 144 7.11 -25.10 0.45
C ARG A 144 8.30 -24.16 0.58
N ARG A 145 8.08 -22.92 1.00
CA ARG A 145 9.14 -21.93 1.15
C ARG A 145 10.00 -22.22 2.38
N HIS A 146 9.36 -22.34 3.54
CA HIS A 146 10.03 -22.39 4.83
C HIS A 146 10.76 -23.73 5.07
N TYR A 147 10.19 -24.83 4.60
CA TYR A 147 10.82 -26.16 4.69
C TYR A 147 11.45 -26.63 3.37
N HIS A 148 11.52 -25.76 2.37
CA HIS A 148 12.08 -26.06 1.04
C HIS A 148 11.48 -27.30 0.35
N LEU A 149 10.19 -27.56 0.58
CA LEU A 149 9.50 -28.72 0.03
C LEU A 149 9.04 -28.50 -1.41
N SER A 150 9.09 -29.56 -2.21
CA SER A 150 8.39 -29.59 -3.49
C SER A 150 6.87 -29.53 -3.29
N PHE A 151 6.13 -29.21 -4.34
CA PHE A 151 4.67 -29.16 -4.28
C PHE A 151 4.06 -30.48 -3.81
N ASN A 152 4.58 -31.62 -4.31
CA ASN A 152 4.08 -32.94 -3.94
C ASN A 152 4.37 -33.30 -2.48
N GLU A 153 5.57 -33.00 -1.99
CA GLU A 153 5.94 -33.25 -0.59
C GLU A 153 5.11 -32.38 0.37
N ALA A 154 4.90 -31.12 0.00
CA ALA A 154 4.07 -30.21 0.78
C ALA A 154 2.60 -30.67 0.83
N MET A 155 2.06 -31.15 -0.29
CA MET A 155 0.73 -31.71 -0.32
C MET A 155 0.63 -32.99 0.53
N GLU A 156 1.59 -33.91 0.43
CA GLU A 156 1.64 -35.13 1.25
C GLU A 156 1.66 -34.82 2.77
N LEU A 157 2.40 -33.78 3.17
CA LEU A 157 2.44 -33.30 4.55
C LEU A 157 1.08 -32.75 4.99
N LEU A 158 0.43 -31.94 4.16
CA LEU A 158 -0.79 -31.22 4.54
C LEU A 158 -2.06 -32.08 4.42
N THR A 159 -2.08 -33.07 3.53
CA THR A 159 -3.23 -33.97 3.34
C THR A 159 -3.14 -35.23 4.21
N GLY A 160 -1.98 -35.52 4.81
CA GLY A 160 -1.78 -36.66 5.70
C GLY A 160 -1.67 -38.01 4.98
N GLU A 161 -1.32 -38.01 3.68
CA GLU A 161 -1.26 -39.20 2.82
C GLU A 161 -0.32 -40.32 3.33
N LYS A 162 0.61 -40.01 4.24
CA LYS A 162 1.53 -40.98 4.87
C LYS A 162 1.06 -41.50 6.24
N GLY A 163 -0.25 -41.53 6.48
CA GLY A 163 -0.82 -42.02 7.75
C GLY A 163 -0.59 -41.07 8.93
N GLN A 164 -0.30 -39.80 8.65
CA GLN A 164 -0.19 -38.78 9.68
C GLN A 164 -1.59 -38.40 10.17
N ALA A 165 -1.70 -38.08 11.46
CA ALA A 165 -2.96 -37.62 12.03
C ALA A 165 -3.46 -36.37 11.27
N PRO A 166 -4.77 -36.27 10.97
CA PRO A 166 -5.32 -35.11 10.29
C PRO A 166 -4.90 -33.82 10.98
N LEU A 167 -4.38 -32.87 10.19
CA LEU A 167 -4.09 -31.53 10.69
C LEU A 167 -5.41 -30.78 10.82
N PRO A 168 -5.58 -29.98 11.89
CA PRO A 168 -6.78 -29.19 12.05
C PRO A 168 -6.86 -28.14 10.94
N ILE A 169 -8.08 -27.87 10.51
CA ILE A 169 -8.38 -26.80 9.57
C ILE A 169 -8.47 -25.50 10.38
N ALA A 170 -7.89 -24.43 9.87
CA ALA A 170 -7.97 -23.11 10.49
C ALA A 170 -9.44 -22.74 10.67
N LYS A 171 -9.81 -22.31 11.88
CA LYS A 171 -11.15 -21.77 12.10
C LYS A 171 -11.33 -20.55 11.20
N PRO A 172 -12.43 -20.45 10.42
CA PRO A 172 -12.70 -19.25 9.65
C PRO A 172 -12.73 -18.07 10.60
N GLN A 173 -11.83 -17.11 10.36
CA GLN A 173 -11.76 -15.91 11.17
C GLN A 173 -12.90 -14.97 10.75
N ASN A 174 -14.09 -15.29 11.23
CA ASN A 174 -15.29 -14.46 11.16
C ASN A 174 -15.38 -13.59 12.41
N ASP A 175 -14.26 -13.00 12.85
CA ASP A 175 -14.36 -11.93 13.84
C ASP A 175 -15.20 -10.83 13.20
N PRO A 176 -16.35 -10.45 13.77
CA PRO A 176 -17.13 -9.36 13.22
C PRO A 176 -16.22 -8.13 13.12
N PRO A 177 -16.33 -7.34 12.03
CA PRO A 177 -15.59 -6.09 11.94
C PRO A 177 -15.81 -5.30 13.22
N LYS A 178 -14.74 -5.00 13.95
CA LYS A 178 -14.90 -4.16 15.15
C LYS A 178 -15.42 -2.81 14.69
N GLU A 179 -16.36 -2.29 15.46
CA GLU A 179 -16.87 -0.95 15.26
C GLU A 179 -15.72 0.06 15.36
N PHE A 180 -15.64 0.97 14.38
CA PHE A 180 -14.68 2.05 14.41
C PHE A 180 -15.05 3.04 15.50
N VAL A 181 -14.11 3.28 16.42
CA VAL A 181 -14.26 4.28 17.48
C VAL A 181 -13.00 5.14 17.52
N LEU A 182 -13.18 6.46 17.50
CA LEU A 182 -12.07 7.37 17.69
C LEU A 182 -11.46 7.21 19.09
N PRO A 183 -10.12 7.23 19.22
CA PRO A 183 -9.46 7.33 20.51
C PRO A 183 -10.02 8.48 21.37
N PRO A 184 -10.11 8.32 22.71
CA PRO A 184 -10.54 9.41 23.58
C PRO A 184 -9.63 10.63 23.41
N ALA A 185 -10.22 11.79 23.16
CA ALA A 185 -9.47 13.02 23.00
C ALA A 185 -9.01 13.57 24.36
N SER A 186 -7.78 14.07 24.40
CA SER A 186 -7.25 14.90 25.49
C SER A 186 -7.89 16.28 25.47
N SER A 187 -8.08 16.88 26.65
CA SER A 187 -8.48 18.29 26.77
C SER A 187 -7.35 19.26 26.44
N SER A 188 -6.12 18.76 26.30
CA SER A 188 -4.93 19.52 25.95
C SER A 188 -4.31 19.00 24.66
N MET A 189 -3.74 19.91 23.88
CA MET A 189 -3.00 19.62 22.64
C MET A 189 -1.49 19.86 22.82
N ARG A 190 -1.02 20.07 24.05
CA ARG A 190 0.33 20.58 24.33
C ARG A 190 1.43 19.65 23.81
N ARG A 191 1.28 18.34 23.95
CA ARG A 191 2.31 17.38 23.52
C ARG A 191 2.31 17.24 22.01
N VAL A 192 1.13 17.17 21.40
CA VAL A 192 1.01 17.13 19.94
C VAL A 192 1.58 18.40 19.30
N PHE A 193 1.28 19.59 19.81
CA PHE A 193 1.87 20.84 19.29
C PHE A 193 3.38 20.89 19.52
N GLY A 194 3.86 20.50 20.70
CA GLY A 194 5.30 20.44 20.99
C GLY A 194 6.04 19.51 20.02
N TYR A 195 5.47 18.35 19.74
CA TYR A 195 6.02 17.38 18.81
C TYR A 195 5.96 17.85 17.35
N LEU A 196 4.78 18.26 16.88
CA LEU A 196 4.55 18.58 15.47
C LEU A 196 5.24 19.89 15.04
N LEU A 197 5.25 20.91 15.90
CA LEU A 197 5.95 22.17 15.60
C LEU A 197 7.43 22.10 15.98
N GLY A 198 7.75 21.52 17.14
CA GLY A 198 9.11 21.53 17.68
C GLY A 198 10.02 20.50 17.01
N THR A 199 9.57 19.23 16.97
CA THR A 199 10.35 18.10 16.45
C THR A 199 10.15 17.93 14.95
N ARG A 200 8.91 17.99 14.47
CA ARG A 200 8.57 17.78 13.06
C ARG A 200 8.60 19.04 12.21
N LYS A 201 8.80 20.21 12.84
CA LYS A 201 8.99 21.51 12.18
C LYS A 201 7.83 21.94 11.27
N LEU A 202 6.65 21.38 11.47
CA LEU A 202 5.47 21.75 10.70
C LEU A 202 5.15 23.23 10.90
N ASP A 203 4.65 23.87 9.85
CA ASP A 203 4.18 25.25 9.95
C ASP A 203 2.98 25.34 10.92
N ARG A 204 2.96 26.44 11.69
CA ARG A 204 1.97 26.64 12.74
C ARG A 204 0.58 26.90 12.17
N GLU A 205 0.48 27.66 11.09
CA GLU A 205 -0.80 28.01 10.48
C GLU A 205 -1.41 26.79 9.79
N VAL A 206 -0.58 26.00 9.12
CA VAL A 206 -0.96 24.70 8.54
C VAL A 206 -1.50 23.77 9.63
N LEU A 207 -0.73 23.51 10.70
CA LEU A 207 -1.20 22.64 11.80
C LEU A 207 -2.50 23.16 12.42
N THR A 208 -2.60 24.48 12.65
CA THR A 208 -3.78 25.08 13.25
C THR A 208 -5.03 24.93 12.37
N ALA A 209 -4.88 25.00 11.04
CA ALA A 209 -6.00 24.78 10.11
C ALA A 209 -6.58 23.36 10.27
N PHE A 210 -5.74 22.32 10.22
CA PHE A 210 -6.19 20.94 10.36
C PHE A 210 -6.76 20.63 11.75
N VAL A 211 -6.23 21.24 12.82
CA VAL A 211 -6.79 21.11 14.18
C VAL A 211 -8.17 21.76 14.27
N ARG A 212 -8.40 22.93 13.65
CA ARG A 212 -9.71 23.60 13.62
C ARG A 212 -10.77 22.77 12.92
N GLU A 213 -10.40 22.09 11.84
CA GLU A 213 -11.25 21.13 11.14
C GLU A 213 -11.42 19.80 11.89
N LYS A 214 -10.87 19.67 13.11
CA LYS A 214 -10.92 18.46 13.94
C LYS A 214 -10.27 17.23 13.28
N LEU A 215 -9.40 17.47 12.30
CA LEU A 215 -8.66 16.42 11.60
C LEU A 215 -7.43 15.97 12.39
N ILE A 216 -6.94 16.79 13.33
CA ILE A 216 -5.80 16.45 14.19
C ILE A 216 -6.15 16.71 15.65
N TYR A 217 -5.92 15.72 16.51
CA TYR A 217 -6.05 15.89 17.96
C TYR A 217 -5.05 15.02 18.74
N GLU A 218 -4.97 15.25 20.05
CA GLU A 218 -4.14 14.50 21.00
C GLU A 218 -4.98 13.45 21.72
N ASP A 219 -4.57 12.17 21.73
CA ASP A 219 -5.34 11.11 22.40
C ASP A 219 -4.99 10.89 23.88
N LEU A 220 -5.84 10.13 24.57
CA LEU A 220 -5.58 9.58 25.90
C LEU A 220 -5.57 8.04 25.88
N PRO A 221 -4.84 7.40 26.81
CA PRO A 221 -3.94 8.00 27.81
C PRO A 221 -2.51 8.27 27.29
N TYR A 222 -2.26 7.99 26.01
CA TYR A 222 -0.90 7.90 25.47
C TYR A 222 -0.40 9.19 24.81
N HIS A 223 -1.27 10.19 24.60
CA HIS A 223 -0.92 11.49 24.02
C HIS A 223 -0.27 11.41 22.63
N ASN A 224 -0.72 10.47 21.80
CA ASN A 224 -0.38 10.38 20.39
C ASN A 224 -1.03 11.52 19.61
N ALA A 225 -0.40 11.92 18.51
CA ALA A 225 -1.07 12.67 17.45
C ALA A 225 -2.00 11.72 16.69
N VAL A 226 -3.29 12.03 16.66
CA VAL A 226 -4.29 11.32 15.88
C VAL A 226 -4.64 12.15 14.65
N PHE A 227 -4.53 11.53 13.48
CA PHE A 227 -4.88 12.09 12.17
C PHE A 227 -6.16 11.42 11.68
N VAL A 228 -7.24 12.17 11.61
CA VAL A 228 -8.60 11.70 11.32
C VAL A 228 -8.91 11.89 9.84
N GLY A 229 -9.56 10.90 9.24
CA GLY A 229 -10.21 11.06 7.95
C GLY A 229 -11.71 10.86 8.08
N THR A 230 -12.47 11.64 7.32
CA THR A 230 -13.93 11.77 7.43
C THR A 230 -14.64 11.36 6.15
N ASP A 231 -15.90 10.95 6.25
CA ASP A 231 -16.73 10.79 5.05
C ASP A 231 -17.27 12.13 4.54
N GLU A 232 -18.04 12.08 3.47
CA GLU A 232 -18.64 13.24 2.79
C GLU A 232 -19.59 14.03 3.71
N LYS A 233 -20.04 13.41 4.82
CA LYS A 233 -20.92 14.03 5.83
C LYS A 233 -20.12 14.59 7.01
N GLY A 234 -18.79 14.52 6.97
CA GLY A 234 -17.90 14.94 8.05
C GLY A 234 -17.83 13.93 9.22
N ALA A 235 -18.37 12.72 9.07
CA ALA A 235 -18.27 11.71 10.12
C ALA A 235 -16.92 11.00 10.03
N ALA A 236 -16.25 10.81 11.17
CA ALA A 236 -14.96 10.12 11.20
C ALA A 236 -15.11 8.66 10.75
N ARG A 237 -14.29 8.26 9.78
CA ARG A 237 -14.20 6.87 9.28
C ARG A 237 -12.81 6.27 9.45
N HIS A 238 -11.81 7.12 9.66
CA HIS A 238 -10.44 6.71 9.81
C HIS A 238 -9.71 7.48 10.90
N ALA A 239 -8.74 6.84 11.54
CA ALA A 239 -7.79 7.49 12.43
C ALA A 239 -6.43 6.80 12.35
N HIS A 240 -5.38 7.57 12.09
CA HIS A 240 -3.99 7.11 12.15
C HIS A 240 -3.30 7.72 13.38
N LYS A 241 -2.64 6.89 14.18
CA LYS A 241 -1.94 7.30 15.41
C LYS A 241 -0.45 7.39 15.19
N ARG A 242 0.15 8.49 15.65
CA ARG A 242 1.59 8.70 15.72
C ARG A 242 2.03 9.04 17.14
N SER A 243 2.98 8.29 17.70
CA SER A 243 3.60 8.61 18.99
C SER A 243 4.26 9.99 18.96
N THR A 244 4.01 10.78 20.01
CA THR A 244 4.67 12.08 20.25
C THR A 244 5.93 11.94 21.10
N ASN A 245 6.13 10.79 21.75
CA ASN A 245 7.29 10.54 22.60
C ASN A 245 8.51 10.18 21.75
N SER A 246 9.68 10.72 22.13
CA SER A 246 10.99 10.39 21.58
C SER A 246 11.53 9.05 22.09
N ASP A 247 11.11 8.62 23.28
CA ASP A 247 11.64 7.44 23.96
C ASP A 247 10.61 6.29 23.99
N GLY A 248 11.10 5.06 23.82
CA GLY A 248 10.29 3.85 23.84
C GLY A 248 9.74 3.43 22.47
N LYS A 249 8.78 2.50 22.45
CA LYS A 249 8.20 1.95 21.22
C LYS A 249 7.35 3.01 20.52
N GLN A 250 7.84 3.52 19.39
CA GLN A 250 7.08 4.45 18.56
C GLN A 250 5.91 3.73 17.89
N ILE A 251 4.71 4.26 18.08
CA ILE A 251 3.48 3.77 17.45
C ILE A 251 3.24 4.57 16.17
N ARG A 252 3.08 3.84 15.05
CA ARG A 252 2.56 4.31 13.75
C ARG A 252 1.56 3.25 13.28
N LEU A 253 0.26 3.48 13.45
CA LEU A 253 -0.77 2.53 13.03
C LEU A 253 -2.13 3.18 12.80
N ASN A 254 -2.96 2.52 11.99
CA ASN A 254 -4.38 2.84 11.85
C ASN A 254 -5.17 2.22 13.00
N VAL A 255 -6.13 2.98 13.54
CA VAL A 255 -7.05 2.52 14.60
C VAL A 255 -7.91 1.39 14.05
N GLU A 256 -8.10 0.35 14.86
CA GLU A 256 -8.89 -0.81 14.48
C GLU A 256 -10.35 -0.44 14.11
N GLY A 257 -10.87 -1.10 13.08
CA GLY A 257 -12.22 -0.86 12.57
C GLY A 257 -12.33 0.27 11.55
N CYS A 258 -11.26 1.07 11.36
CA CYS A 258 -11.27 2.16 10.38
C CYS A 258 -11.53 1.68 8.95
N ASP A 259 -12.02 2.60 8.12
CA ASP A 259 -12.05 2.47 6.67
C ASP A 259 -10.84 3.21 6.06
N PRO A 260 -9.83 2.51 5.54
CA PRO A 260 -8.66 3.13 4.93
C PRO A 260 -8.98 3.96 3.67
N ALA A 261 -10.12 3.76 3.03
CA ALA A 261 -10.52 4.57 1.87
C ALA A 261 -10.82 6.02 2.26
N TYR A 262 -11.17 6.27 3.51
CA TYR A 262 -11.42 7.61 4.06
C TYR A 262 -10.26 8.07 4.93
N SER A 263 -9.01 7.77 4.56
CA SER A 263 -7.82 8.18 5.34
C SER A 263 -7.67 9.70 5.45
N PHE A 264 -6.68 10.19 6.21
CA PHE A 264 -6.47 11.62 6.46
C PHE A 264 -6.32 12.42 5.14
N HIS A 265 -7.16 13.44 4.94
CA HIS A 265 -7.21 14.22 3.71
C HIS A 265 -7.68 15.67 3.96
N TRP A 266 -7.51 16.50 2.93
CA TRP A 266 -8.04 17.86 2.82
C TRP A 266 -8.63 18.02 1.42
N ASN A 267 -9.83 18.60 1.32
CA ASN A 267 -10.50 18.84 0.04
C ASN A 267 -10.35 20.31 -0.35
N GLY A 268 -9.71 20.54 -1.48
CA GLY A 268 -9.68 21.81 -2.19
C GLY A 268 -10.65 21.78 -3.38
N HIS A 269 -10.40 22.65 -4.35
CA HIS A 269 -11.25 22.84 -5.53
C HIS A 269 -10.45 23.27 -6.78
N SER A 270 -9.12 23.16 -6.75
CA SER A 270 -8.23 23.50 -7.88
C SER A 270 -8.19 22.43 -8.97
N GLY A 271 -8.81 21.26 -8.75
CA GLY A 271 -8.72 20.10 -9.64
C GLY A 271 -7.39 19.33 -9.54
N LYS A 272 -6.60 19.58 -8.48
CA LYS A 272 -5.33 18.90 -8.21
C LYS A 272 -5.41 18.06 -6.93
N LEU A 273 -4.94 16.81 -7.01
CA LEU A 273 -4.83 15.91 -5.87
C LEU A 273 -3.37 15.52 -5.61
N TYR A 274 -2.87 15.80 -4.40
CA TYR A 274 -1.54 15.41 -3.95
C TYR A 274 -1.63 14.21 -2.99
N VAL A 275 -0.87 13.15 -3.26
CA VAL A 275 -1.00 11.84 -2.61
C VAL A 275 0.29 11.49 -1.86
N PHE A 276 0.21 11.33 -0.54
CA PHE A 276 1.36 11.10 0.34
C PHE A 276 1.29 9.74 1.04
N GLU A 277 2.44 9.18 1.44
CA GLU A 277 2.47 7.93 2.22
C GLU A 277 1.89 8.15 3.64
N ALA A 278 2.20 9.27 4.29
CA ALA A 278 1.79 9.53 5.66
C ALA A 278 1.28 10.97 5.91
N PRO A 279 0.49 11.19 6.98
CA PRO A 279 -0.04 12.51 7.32
C PRO A 279 1.01 13.58 7.59
N ILE A 280 2.16 13.20 8.20
CA ILE A 280 3.22 14.17 8.50
C ILE A 280 3.87 14.65 7.20
N ASP A 281 4.08 13.77 6.23
CA ASP A 281 4.68 14.13 4.94
C ASP A 281 3.78 15.09 4.15
N LEU A 282 2.46 14.84 4.16
CA LEU A 282 1.46 15.75 3.61
C LEU A 282 1.58 17.15 4.23
N LEU A 283 1.58 17.23 5.57
CA LEU A 283 1.68 18.51 6.27
C LEU A 283 3.05 19.18 6.04
N SER A 284 4.11 18.39 5.89
CA SER A 284 5.45 18.88 5.62
C SER A 284 5.57 19.48 4.23
N TYR A 285 4.98 18.85 3.22
CA TYR A 285 4.89 19.41 1.87
C TYR A 285 4.14 20.75 1.88
N ILE A 286 2.99 20.82 2.54
CA ILE A 286 2.24 22.08 2.66
C ILE A 286 3.07 23.15 3.39
N SER A 287 3.87 22.76 4.40
CA SER A 287 4.74 23.69 5.13
C SER A 287 5.88 24.22 4.25
N LEU A 288 6.40 23.40 3.33
CA LEU A 288 7.42 23.81 2.35
C LEU A 288 6.85 24.69 1.23
N TYR A 289 5.59 24.46 0.84
CA TYR A 289 4.92 25.16 -0.26
C TYR A 289 3.55 25.73 0.17
N PRO A 290 3.53 26.75 1.05
CA PRO A 290 2.29 27.23 1.68
C PRO A 290 1.42 28.11 0.77
N GLU A 291 1.91 28.51 -0.40
CA GLU A 291 1.15 29.41 -1.27
C GLU A 291 -0.09 28.72 -1.85
N GLY A 292 -1.28 29.25 -1.56
CA GLY A 292 -2.55 28.76 -2.10
C GLY A 292 -2.90 27.32 -1.73
N TRP A 293 -2.26 26.73 -0.70
CA TRP A 293 -2.38 25.30 -0.44
C TRP A 293 -3.82 24.84 -0.25
N LYS A 294 -4.66 25.62 0.43
CA LYS A 294 -6.07 25.26 0.72
C LYS A 294 -6.92 25.02 -0.52
N GLU A 295 -6.51 25.57 -1.66
CA GLU A 295 -7.19 25.42 -2.94
C GLU A 295 -6.98 24.03 -3.53
N ASN A 296 -5.92 23.30 -3.14
CA ASN A 296 -5.63 21.95 -3.62
C ASN A 296 -6.21 20.88 -2.70
N SER A 297 -6.36 19.68 -3.24
CA SER A 297 -6.75 18.50 -2.49
C SER A 297 -5.53 17.66 -2.12
N TYR A 298 -5.54 17.06 -0.92
CA TYR A 298 -4.44 16.28 -0.38
C TYR A 298 -4.97 15.02 0.29
N VAL A 299 -4.26 13.91 0.15
CA VAL A 299 -4.60 12.66 0.85
C VAL A 299 -3.35 11.93 1.31
N ALA A 300 -3.37 11.42 2.54
CA ALA A 300 -2.33 10.56 3.08
C ALA A 300 -2.82 9.11 3.11
N LEU A 301 -2.18 8.23 2.34
CA LEU A 301 -2.55 6.82 2.20
C LEU A 301 -2.44 6.03 3.52
N CYS A 302 -1.65 6.52 4.49
CA CYS A 302 -1.35 5.86 5.75
C CYS A 302 -0.78 4.44 5.53
N GLY A 303 0.11 4.35 4.53
CA GLY A 303 0.63 3.11 3.94
C GLY A 303 0.82 3.30 2.43
N VAL A 304 0.93 2.20 1.68
CA VAL A 304 1.15 2.24 0.21
C VAL A 304 -0.09 1.85 -0.62
N SER A 305 -1.23 1.59 0.02
CA SER A 305 -2.47 1.22 -0.66
C SER A 305 -3.11 2.41 -1.37
N GLY A 306 -3.58 2.23 -2.61
CA GLY A 306 -4.22 3.29 -3.41
C GLY A 306 -5.69 3.57 -3.06
N GLN A 307 -6.28 2.88 -2.09
CA GLN A 307 -7.72 2.97 -1.79
C GLN A 307 -8.19 4.40 -1.50
N ALA A 308 -7.43 5.13 -0.67
CA ALA A 308 -7.79 6.50 -0.31
C ALA A 308 -7.69 7.47 -1.49
N MET A 309 -6.67 7.32 -2.33
CA MET A 309 -6.52 8.10 -3.57
C MET A 309 -7.72 7.87 -4.49
N MET A 310 -8.07 6.60 -4.76
CA MET A 310 -9.22 6.30 -5.62
C MET A 310 -10.53 6.84 -5.03
N LYS A 311 -10.69 6.80 -3.70
CA LYS A 311 -11.87 7.35 -3.04
C LYS A 311 -11.98 8.86 -3.22
N GLN A 312 -10.87 9.58 -3.13
CA GLN A 312 -10.83 11.02 -3.40
C GLN A 312 -11.16 11.34 -4.86
N LEU A 313 -10.67 10.56 -5.81
CA LEU A 313 -10.99 10.74 -7.23
C LEU A 313 -12.46 10.44 -7.54
N GLU A 314 -13.07 9.46 -6.87
CA GLU A 314 -14.51 9.20 -6.96
C GLU A 314 -15.33 10.38 -6.43
N GLN A 315 -14.90 10.99 -5.32
CA GLN A 315 -15.61 12.07 -4.64
C GLN A 315 -15.42 13.44 -5.32
N GLN A 316 -14.31 13.63 -6.03
CA GLN A 316 -13.92 14.90 -6.63
C GLN A 316 -13.73 14.74 -8.14
N PRO A 317 -14.83 14.62 -8.93
CA PRO A 317 -14.76 14.42 -10.38
C PRO A 317 -14.09 15.57 -11.14
N GLU A 318 -13.89 16.73 -10.51
CA GLU A 318 -13.13 17.87 -11.04
C GLU A 318 -11.60 17.66 -11.04
N VAL A 319 -11.11 16.65 -10.32
CA VAL A 319 -9.68 16.34 -10.27
C VAL A 319 -9.22 15.77 -11.61
N HIS A 320 -8.26 16.45 -12.23
CA HIS A 320 -7.67 16.07 -13.52
C HIS A 320 -6.14 15.95 -13.45
N GLU A 321 -5.50 16.49 -12.40
CA GLU A 321 -4.07 16.29 -12.13
C GLU A 321 -3.85 15.56 -10.79
N VAL A 322 -3.04 14.51 -10.81
CA VAL A 322 -2.67 13.72 -9.63
C VAL A 322 -1.16 13.75 -9.45
N PHE A 323 -0.72 14.21 -8.28
CA PHE A 323 0.69 14.27 -7.89
C PHE A 323 0.98 13.17 -6.86
N LEU A 324 1.80 12.19 -7.25
CA LEU A 324 2.25 11.12 -6.36
C LEU A 324 3.51 11.58 -5.61
N CYS A 325 3.38 11.72 -4.30
CA CYS A 325 4.35 12.33 -3.38
C CYS A 325 4.83 11.33 -2.30
N LEU A 326 4.93 10.04 -2.63
CA LEU A 326 5.40 9.01 -1.69
C LEU A 326 6.91 9.10 -1.40
N ASP A 327 7.34 8.41 -0.34
CA ASP A 327 8.73 8.35 0.15
C ASP A 327 9.75 8.03 -0.97
N ASN A 328 10.94 8.60 -0.83
CA ASN A 328 12.09 8.36 -1.70
C ASN A 328 12.85 7.10 -1.25
N ASP A 329 12.13 5.97 -1.23
CA ASP A 329 12.70 4.66 -0.97
C ASP A 329 12.12 3.61 -1.93
N LYS A 330 12.67 2.39 -1.87
CA LYS A 330 12.24 1.30 -2.77
C LYS A 330 10.73 1.06 -2.73
N ALA A 331 10.12 1.08 -1.54
CA ALA A 331 8.69 0.82 -1.39
C ALA A 331 7.86 1.96 -1.99
N GLY A 332 8.25 3.21 -1.72
CA GLY A 332 7.63 4.40 -2.31
C GLY A 332 7.76 4.42 -3.84
N HIS A 333 8.93 4.08 -4.40
CA HIS A 333 9.10 3.98 -5.86
C HIS A 333 8.21 2.91 -6.48
N THR A 334 8.17 1.70 -5.91
CA THR A 334 7.31 0.61 -6.40
C THR A 334 5.82 0.97 -6.29
N ALA A 335 5.42 1.62 -5.19
CA ALA A 335 4.06 2.09 -5.01
C ALA A 335 3.67 3.17 -6.03
N CYS A 336 4.52 4.17 -6.27
CA CYS A 336 4.27 5.19 -7.30
C CYS A 336 4.04 4.53 -8.68
N ALA A 337 4.92 3.62 -9.10
CA ALA A 337 4.80 2.95 -10.40
C ALA A 337 3.46 2.19 -10.53
N ARG A 338 3.10 1.40 -9.51
CA ARG A 338 1.83 0.67 -9.47
C ARG A 338 0.61 1.60 -9.48
N LEU A 339 0.65 2.71 -8.74
CA LEU A 339 -0.45 3.68 -8.69
C LEU A 339 -0.60 4.44 -10.00
N THR A 340 0.50 4.79 -10.66
CA THR A 340 0.48 5.36 -12.02
C THR A 340 -0.21 4.40 -13.00
N GLU A 341 0.19 3.12 -13.01
CA GLU A 341 -0.43 2.11 -13.88
C GLU A 341 -1.93 1.99 -13.61
N GLN A 342 -2.31 1.89 -12.33
CA GLN A 342 -3.72 1.84 -11.92
C GLN A 342 -4.52 3.06 -12.41
N LEU A 343 -3.97 4.27 -12.31
CA LEU A 343 -4.63 5.50 -12.76
C LEU A 343 -4.78 5.52 -14.28
N CYS A 344 -3.74 5.13 -15.02
CA CYS A 344 -3.77 5.02 -16.47
C CYS A 344 -4.80 4.00 -16.97
N GLU A 345 -5.02 2.90 -16.25
CA GLU A 345 -6.01 1.88 -16.61
C GLU A 345 -7.45 2.33 -16.35
N GLN A 346 -7.67 3.17 -15.34
CA GLN A 346 -9.02 3.48 -14.83
C GLN A 346 -9.55 4.84 -15.28
N GLY A 347 -8.70 5.73 -15.78
CA GLY A 347 -9.13 7.04 -16.25
C GLY A 347 -8.01 7.83 -16.91
N ASP A 348 -8.32 9.08 -17.25
CA ASP A 348 -7.47 9.96 -18.05
C ASP A 348 -6.93 11.13 -17.21
N TRP A 349 -6.32 10.79 -16.06
CA TRP A 349 -5.67 11.78 -15.20
C TRP A 349 -4.25 12.06 -15.67
N LYS A 350 -3.85 13.33 -15.62
CA LYS A 350 -2.43 13.68 -15.73
C LYS A 350 -1.73 13.30 -14.42
N VAL A 351 -0.88 12.28 -14.47
CA VAL A 351 -0.14 11.79 -13.30
C VAL A 351 1.30 12.27 -13.33
N GLU A 352 1.73 12.91 -12.24
CA GLU A 352 3.10 13.37 -12.06
C GLU A 352 3.66 12.85 -10.74
N ARG A 353 4.94 12.47 -10.72
CA ARG A 353 5.62 12.15 -9.48
C ARG A 353 6.42 13.35 -9.00
N LEU A 354 6.17 13.76 -7.75
CA LEU A 354 7.02 14.69 -7.02
C LEU A 354 7.79 13.90 -5.96
N CYS A 355 9.12 13.90 -6.06
CA CYS A 355 9.96 13.14 -5.15
C CYS A 355 10.61 14.07 -4.12
N PRO A 356 10.59 13.74 -2.81
CA PRO A 356 11.41 14.45 -1.83
C PRO A 356 12.90 14.24 -2.13
N GLN A 357 13.74 15.18 -1.70
CA GLN A 357 15.19 15.14 -1.90
C GLN A 357 15.85 14.13 -0.96
N ASN A 358 15.43 14.14 0.30
CA ASN A 358 15.81 13.17 1.32
C ASN A 358 14.81 12.00 1.30
N LYS A 359 14.83 11.20 2.38
CA LYS A 359 14.00 10.00 2.49
C LYS A 359 12.50 10.30 2.38
N ASP A 360 12.03 11.32 3.08
CA ASP A 360 10.63 11.74 3.10
C ASP A 360 10.50 13.27 3.16
N TRP A 361 9.28 13.80 2.98
CA TRP A 361 9.04 15.25 2.98
C TRP A 361 9.28 15.90 4.35
N ASN A 362 9.18 15.14 5.44
CA ASN A 362 9.49 15.66 6.76
C ASN A 362 10.99 15.85 6.98
N ASP A 363 11.81 14.97 6.43
CA ASP A 363 13.26 15.11 6.43
C ASP A 363 13.69 16.34 5.61
N ASP A 364 13.10 16.56 4.42
CA ASP A 364 13.32 17.79 3.63
C ASP A 364 12.98 19.06 4.41
N LEU A 365 11.81 19.09 5.06
CA LEU A 365 11.40 20.22 5.88
C LEU A 365 12.36 20.45 7.05
N ARG A 366 12.83 19.40 7.72
CA ARG A 366 13.74 19.55 8.87
C ARG A 366 15.14 20.02 8.46
N GLU A 367 15.59 19.62 7.28
CA GLU A 367 16.85 20.04 6.69
C GLU A 367 16.83 21.54 6.35
N SER A 368 15.72 22.07 5.82
CA SER A 368 15.61 23.50 5.47
C SER A 368 15.84 24.42 6.69
N PHE A 369 15.31 24.08 7.85
CA PHE A 369 15.55 24.82 9.10
C PHE A 369 17.00 24.72 9.60
N SER A 370 17.69 23.61 9.33
CA SER A 370 19.08 23.41 9.74
C SER A 370 20.03 24.27 8.89
N GLN A 371 19.71 24.45 7.61
CA GLN A 371 20.45 25.30 6.70
C GLN A 371 20.27 26.79 7.01
N GLU A 372 19.05 27.24 7.35
CA GLU A 372 18.77 28.62 7.78
C GLU A 372 19.56 29.00 9.05
N GLN A 373 19.58 28.14 10.06
CA GLN A 373 20.33 28.40 11.31
C GLN A 373 21.85 28.48 11.08
N ASN A 374 22.38 27.68 10.15
CA ASN A 374 23.80 27.74 9.79
C ASN A 374 24.16 29.01 8.99
N GLN A 375 23.25 29.53 8.18
CA GLN A 375 23.44 30.80 7.46
C GLN A 375 23.35 32.02 8.39
N GLU A 376 22.41 32.03 9.33
CA GLU A 376 22.29 33.09 10.33
C GLU A 376 23.44 33.07 11.36
N GLY A 377 23.88 31.88 11.79
CA GLY A 377 25.02 31.72 12.70
C GLY A 377 26.38 32.07 12.06
N GLY A 378 26.53 31.85 10.75
CA GLY A 378 27.74 32.19 10.00
C GLY A 378 27.91 33.70 9.74
N MET A 379 26.81 34.46 9.63
CA MET A 379 26.86 35.92 9.50
C MET A 379 27.19 36.65 10.81
N SER A 380 27.04 36.01 11.98
CA SER A 380 27.37 36.61 13.28
C SER A 380 28.86 36.59 13.63
N LEU A 381 29.71 35.85 12.89
CA LEU A 381 31.15 35.74 13.15
C LEU A 381 32.00 36.67 12.26
N ALA A 382 31.37 37.53 11.46
CA ALA A 382 32.03 38.42 10.49
C ALA A 382 31.89 39.92 10.82
N LEU A 383 31.78 40.28 12.10
CA LEU A 383 31.81 41.68 12.57
C LEU A 383 32.96 41.95 13.53
#